data_AF-A0A524QBG7-F1
#
_entry.id   AF-A0A524QBG7-F1
#
_cell.length_a   1.000
_cell.length_b   1.000
_cell.length_c   1.000
_cell.angle_alpha   90.00
_cell.angle_beta   90.00
_cell.angle_gamma   90.00
#
_symmetry.space_group_name_H-M   'P 1'
#
loop_
_entity.id
_entity.type
_entity.pdbx_description
1 polymer ?
#
loop_
_entity_poly.entity_id
_entity_poly.type
_entity_poly.pdbx_seq_one_letter_code
_entity_poly.pdbx_strand_id
1 'polypeptide(L)'
;MFPRSVHQTIHFTCLAVAAFSMPVSVWLLSAVSIAGLVNWILGGGIFKKLGVLSQRREILVLLLLFGMYLLWLLNTSDLVGAVHELKIKLPLLFFPIVIGSSFTITKRHLRLLLFSFIAGCAVAVSAGYLAMAGIWPVEVDDSRDLALFVQAIRLSVLLNFGIFSAFWLSLDRQTGRVSLRIILAATAVVMAFFLFNLLSVTGVVIFMILLGGTGLHMAMQGENRRTGVVLSVAAAAIMAASVLIMISMWGSLHNPDDPNSNGLRSMTLSGNHYTHYPEETYLENGNLVWINVCEEELRTEWNRRSSMSYDSLDHTGNELRVTLIRYISYIGYPKDSVAVSSLSKKDIENIE
;
A
#
# COMPACT_ATOMS: atom_id res chain seq x y z
N MET A 1 -33.25 20.76 23.01
CA MET A 1 -31.96 20.05 23.20
C MET A 1 -32.27 18.58 23.40
N PHE A 2 -31.68 17.70 22.60
CA PHE A 2 -31.94 16.25 22.72
C PHE A 2 -31.36 15.69 24.03
N PRO A 3 -31.91 14.57 24.53
CA PRO A 3 -31.34 13.86 25.68
C PRO A 3 -29.88 13.43 25.42
N ARG A 4 -29.04 13.40 26.47
CA ARG A 4 -27.63 12.96 26.35
C ARG A 4 -27.47 11.56 25.72
N SER A 5 -28.42 10.66 25.96
CA SER A 5 -28.44 9.32 25.37
C SER A 5 -28.60 9.33 23.84
N VAL A 6 -29.34 10.30 23.30
CA VAL A 6 -29.52 10.47 21.85
C VAL A 6 -28.22 10.93 21.21
N HIS A 7 -27.55 11.92 21.79
CA HIS A 7 -26.23 12.37 21.32
C HIS A 7 -25.18 11.24 21.36
N GLN A 8 -25.17 10.42 22.42
CA GLN A 8 -24.27 9.26 22.51
C GLN A 8 -24.56 8.20 21.44
N THR A 9 -25.82 7.93 21.15
CA THR A 9 -26.22 6.98 20.10
C THR A 9 -25.78 7.49 18.73
N ILE A 10 -26.02 8.76 18.43
CA ILE A 10 -25.59 9.39 17.17
C ILE A 10 -24.07 9.32 17.03
N HIS A 11 -23.31 9.62 18.10
CA HIS A 11 -21.85 9.50 18.08
C HIS A 11 -21.38 8.09 17.76
N PHE A 12 -21.98 7.09 18.41
CA PHE A 12 -21.63 5.70 18.17
C PHE A 12 -21.96 5.27 16.74
N THR A 13 -23.12 5.67 16.21
CA THR A 13 -23.50 5.42 14.81
C THR A 13 -22.51 6.07 13.85
N CYS A 14 -22.11 7.33 14.08
CA CYS A 14 -21.07 7.98 13.28
C CYS A 14 -19.75 7.20 13.32
N LEU A 15 -19.32 6.69 14.47
CA LEU A 15 -18.11 5.87 14.58
C LEU A 15 -18.23 4.55 13.81
N ALA A 16 -19.38 3.88 13.88
CA ALA A 16 -19.64 2.63 13.16
C ALA A 16 -19.65 2.84 11.63
N VAL A 17 -20.33 3.88 11.15
CA VAL A 17 -20.35 4.23 9.72
C VAL A 17 -18.97 4.66 9.26
N ALA A 18 -18.23 5.42 10.07
CA ALA A 18 -16.85 5.79 9.76
C ALA A 18 -15.94 4.56 9.63
N ALA A 19 -16.06 3.59 10.53
CA ALA A 19 -15.32 2.32 10.47
C ALA A 19 -15.63 1.53 9.19
N PHE A 20 -16.91 1.44 8.79
CA PHE A 20 -17.31 0.84 7.52
C PHE A 20 -16.77 1.61 6.30
N SER A 21 -16.72 2.94 6.39
CA SER A 21 -16.31 3.80 5.28
C SER A 21 -14.81 3.81 5.02
N MET A 22 -13.97 3.51 6.03
CA MET A 22 -12.51 3.53 5.89
C MET A 22 -11.98 2.75 4.66
N PRO A 23 -12.40 1.49 4.40
CA PRO A 23 -11.98 0.74 3.22
C PRO A 23 -12.79 1.02 1.94
N VAL A 24 -13.92 1.70 2.03
CA VAL A 24 -14.88 1.85 0.90
C VAL A 24 -14.92 3.26 0.31
N SER A 25 -14.81 4.32 1.13
CA SER A 25 -14.94 5.69 0.66
C SER A 25 -14.31 6.71 1.62
N VAL A 26 -13.26 7.38 1.12
CA VAL A 26 -12.63 8.51 1.82
C VAL A 26 -13.60 9.68 1.98
N TRP A 27 -14.43 9.94 0.98
CA TRP A 27 -15.43 11.01 1.04
C TRP A 27 -16.47 10.77 2.13
N LEU A 28 -17.02 9.54 2.20
CA LEU A 28 -18.01 9.19 3.22
C LEU A 28 -17.42 9.25 4.63
N LEU A 29 -16.16 8.80 4.79
CA LEU A 29 -15.41 8.92 6.04
C LEU A 29 -15.30 10.38 6.50
N SER A 30 -14.97 11.30 5.60
CA SER A 30 -14.90 12.74 5.90
C SER A 30 -16.27 13.31 6.26
N ALA A 31 -17.31 12.99 5.49
CA ALA A 31 -18.67 13.47 5.74
C ALA A 31 -19.19 13.04 7.12
N VAL A 32 -18.99 11.78 7.48
CA VAL A 32 -19.43 11.22 8.77
C VAL A 32 -18.62 11.78 9.94
N SER A 33 -17.34 12.06 9.72
CA SER A 33 -16.47 12.71 10.71
C SER A 33 -16.94 14.15 11.00
N ILE A 34 -17.33 14.91 9.97
CA ILE A 34 -17.91 16.25 10.12
C ILE A 34 -19.25 16.17 10.85
N ALA A 35 -20.15 15.27 10.44
CA ALA A 35 -21.44 15.08 11.11
C ALA A 35 -21.28 14.71 12.60
N GLY A 36 -20.33 13.83 12.91
CA GLY A 36 -19.99 13.46 14.28
C GLY A 36 -19.44 14.64 15.08
N LEU A 37 -18.67 15.53 14.46
CA LEU A 37 -18.10 16.72 15.11
C LEU A 37 -19.21 17.73 15.44
N VAL A 38 -20.11 17.97 14.49
CA VAL A 38 -21.28 18.84 14.71
C VAL A 38 -22.12 18.31 15.87
N ASN A 39 -22.40 17.00 15.91
CA ASN A 39 -23.12 16.39 17.03
C ASN A 39 -22.37 16.55 18.36
N TRP A 40 -21.04 16.53 18.34
CA TRP A 40 -20.20 16.68 19.55
C TRP A 40 -20.33 18.06 20.15
N ILE A 41 -20.34 19.09 19.29
CA ILE A 41 -20.53 20.50 19.65
C ILE A 41 -21.95 20.70 20.19
N LEU A 42 -22.96 20.18 19.48
CA LEU A 42 -24.38 20.29 19.88
C LEU A 42 -24.70 19.57 21.20
N GLY A 43 -23.96 18.52 21.55
CA GLY A 43 -24.12 17.81 22.82
C GLY A 43 -23.71 18.61 24.06
N GLY A 44 -23.10 19.79 23.89
CA GLY A 44 -22.75 20.72 24.97
C GLY A 44 -21.65 20.21 25.92
N GLY A 45 -21.40 20.98 26.99
CA GLY A 45 -20.44 20.61 28.05
C GLY A 45 -18.97 20.58 27.61
N ILE A 46 -18.61 21.41 26.63
CA ILE A 46 -17.28 21.43 25.98
C ILE A 46 -16.15 21.55 27.02
N PHE A 47 -16.28 22.44 28.01
CA PHE A 47 -15.26 22.62 29.04
C PHE A 47 -15.01 21.38 29.90
N LYS A 48 -16.07 20.61 30.24
CA LYS A 48 -15.92 19.34 30.97
C LYS A 48 -15.24 18.28 30.12
N LYS A 49 -15.59 18.21 28.83
CA LYS A 49 -14.99 17.28 27.86
C LYS A 49 -13.51 17.58 27.62
N LEU A 50 -13.15 18.87 27.48
CA LEU A 50 -11.76 19.32 27.35
C LEU A 50 -10.94 19.06 28.61
N GLY A 51 -11.53 19.19 29.80
CA GLY A 51 -10.87 18.82 31.06
C GLY A 51 -10.56 17.32 31.18
N VAL A 52 -11.41 16.45 30.62
CA VAL A 52 -11.13 15.00 30.55
C VAL A 52 -10.05 14.68 29.52
N LEU A 53 -10.02 15.41 28.40
CA LEU A 53 -9.01 15.26 27.35
C LEU A 53 -7.61 15.62 27.85
N SER A 54 -7.46 16.68 28.63
CA SER A 54 -6.15 17.10 29.17
C SER A 54 -5.57 16.14 30.20
N GLN A 55 -6.40 15.29 30.82
CA GLN A 55 -5.94 14.26 31.76
C GLN A 55 -5.42 12.99 31.07
N ARG A 56 -5.69 12.81 29.77
CA ARG A 56 -5.33 11.59 29.02
C ARG A 56 -4.14 11.86 28.11
N ARG A 57 -2.97 11.39 28.54
CA ARG A 57 -1.69 11.64 27.86
C ARG A 57 -1.66 11.08 26.43
N GLU A 58 -2.34 9.97 26.18
CA GLU A 58 -2.41 9.31 24.88
C GLU A 58 -3.11 10.19 23.84
N ILE A 59 -4.19 10.87 24.23
CA ILE A 59 -4.95 11.73 23.33
C ILE A 59 -4.17 13.03 23.07
N LEU A 60 -3.48 13.56 24.08
CA LEU A 60 -2.62 14.73 23.90
C LEU A 60 -1.52 14.51 22.87
N VAL A 61 -0.91 13.32 22.82
CA VAL A 61 0.10 12.99 21.79
C VAL A 61 -0.51 13.05 20.39
N LEU A 62 -1.70 12.48 20.20
CA LEU A 62 -2.39 12.51 18.91
C LEU A 62 -2.82 13.93 18.50
N LEU A 63 -3.26 14.74 19.47
CA LEU A 63 -3.58 16.15 19.26
C LEU A 63 -2.36 16.98 18.91
N LEU A 64 -1.22 16.72 19.54
CA LEU A 64 0.04 17.42 19.26
C LEU A 64 0.55 17.11 17.85
N LEU A 65 0.35 15.88 17.37
CA LEU A 65 0.68 15.48 16.01
C LEU A 65 -0.14 16.28 14.98
N PHE A 66 -1.44 16.50 15.25
CA PHE A 66 -2.25 17.41 14.42
C PHE A 66 -1.82 18.88 14.57
N GLY A 67 -1.47 19.30 15.80
CA GLY A 67 -0.96 20.65 16.10
C GLY A 67 0.29 21.01 15.31
N MET A 68 1.17 20.04 15.03
CA MET A 68 2.35 20.25 14.18
C MET A 68 1.97 20.73 12.77
N TYR A 69 0.90 20.20 12.17
CA TYR A 69 0.41 20.65 10.86
C TYR A 69 -0.14 22.08 10.91
N LEU A 70 -0.80 22.46 12.02
CA LEU A 70 -1.28 23.83 12.22
C LEU A 70 -0.12 24.82 12.37
N LEU A 71 0.95 24.44 13.07
CA LEU A 71 2.15 25.26 13.20
C LEU A 71 2.84 25.44 11.85
N TRP A 72 2.92 24.38 11.05
CA TRP A 72 3.56 24.44 9.73
C TRP A 72 2.76 25.25 8.70
N LEU A 73 1.46 25.44 8.93
CA LEU A 73 0.62 26.31 8.11
C LEU A 73 1.16 27.76 8.07
N LEU A 74 1.78 28.22 9.16
CA LEU A 74 2.37 29.57 9.24
C LEU A 74 3.53 29.78 8.26
N ASN A 75 4.17 28.69 7.80
CA ASN A 75 5.29 28.73 6.87
C ASN A 75 4.88 28.55 5.40
N THR A 76 3.58 28.34 5.13
CA THR A 76 3.10 27.98 3.79
C THR A 76 2.48 29.18 3.08
N SER A 77 2.86 29.40 1.83
CA SER A 77 2.31 30.46 0.96
C SER A 77 1.04 30.04 0.21
N ASP A 78 0.86 28.73 -0.07
CA ASP A 78 -0.36 28.18 -0.67
C ASP A 78 -1.39 27.75 0.38
N LEU A 79 -2.30 28.67 0.69
CA LEU A 79 -3.40 28.42 1.63
C LEU A 79 -4.46 27.45 1.08
N VAL A 80 -4.62 27.36 -0.25
CA VAL A 80 -5.65 26.50 -0.86
C VAL A 80 -5.24 25.04 -0.73
N GLY A 81 -3.99 24.73 -1.10
CA GLY A 81 -3.41 23.39 -0.91
C GLY A 81 -3.36 22.99 0.57
N ALA A 82 -3.01 23.92 1.45
CA ALA A 82 -2.91 23.62 2.88
C ALA A 82 -4.27 23.31 3.54
N VAL A 83 -5.35 23.99 3.15
CA VAL A 83 -6.71 23.66 3.61
C VAL A 83 -7.14 22.30 3.10
N HIS A 84 -6.77 21.93 1.87
CA HIS A 84 -7.05 20.60 1.33
C HIS A 84 -6.35 19.49 2.13
N GLU A 85 -5.06 19.66 2.42
CA GLU A 85 -4.28 18.77 3.28
C GLU A 85 -4.88 18.63 4.69
N LEU A 86 -5.29 19.75 5.29
CA LEU A 86 -5.90 19.75 6.62
C LEU A 86 -7.23 18.98 6.64
N LYS A 87 -8.03 19.07 5.57
CA LYS A 87 -9.28 18.31 5.42
C LYS A 87 -9.04 16.81 5.34
N ILE A 88 -8.00 16.38 4.63
CA ILE A 88 -7.62 14.96 4.54
C ILE A 88 -7.19 14.41 5.91
N LYS A 89 -6.49 15.23 6.70
CA LYS A 89 -5.98 14.86 8.04
C LYS A 89 -6.96 15.13 9.17
N LEU A 90 -8.12 15.72 8.90
CA LEU A 90 -9.15 16.01 9.90
C LEU A 90 -9.60 14.80 10.74
N PRO A 91 -9.70 13.57 10.19
CA PRO A 91 -10.01 12.39 10.99
C PRO A 91 -9.01 12.13 12.12
N LEU A 92 -7.73 12.51 11.95
CA LEU A 92 -6.69 12.41 12.97
C LEU A 92 -6.98 13.31 14.17
N LEU A 93 -7.64 14.45 13.97
CA LEU A 93 -8.10 15.32 15.05
C LEU A 93 -9.41 14.82 15.64
N PHE A 94 -10.34 14.43 14.76
CA PHE A 94 -11.72 14.09 15.14
C PHE A 94 -11.79 12.83 16.02
N PHE A 95 -11.19 11.72 15.59
CA PHE A 95 -11.34 10.45 16.29
C PHE A 95 -10.81 10.49 17.73
N PRO A 96 -9.61 11.04 18.01
CA PRO A 96 -9.11 11.12 19.38
C PRO A 96 -9.97 11.99 20.28
N ILE A 97 -10.51 13.11 19.76
CA ILE A 97 -11.38 14.01 20.53
C ILE A 97 -12.70 13.32 20.86
N VAL A 98 -13.37 12.73 19.86
CA VAL A 98 -14.69 12.16 20.05
C VAL A 98 -14.64 10.88 20.87
N ILE A 99 -13.74 9.96 20.54
CA ILE A 99 -13.56 8.70 21.30
C ILE A 99 -13.08 9.01 22.71
N GLY A 100 -12.15 9.96 22.85
CA GLY A 100 -11.53 10.32 24.12
C GLY A 100 -12.45 11.01 25.12
N SER A 101 -13.42 11.80 24.63
CA SER A 101 -14.26 12.65 25.49
C SER A 101 -15.69 12.16 25.69
N SER A 102 -16.21 11.28 24.82
CA SER A 102 -17.67 11.09 24.72
C SER A 102 -18.19 9.81 25.39
N PHE A 103 -17.38 8.73 25.51
CA PHE A 103 -17.89 7.45 25.99
C PHE A 103 -16.82 6.49 26.54
N THR A 104 -17.19 5.68 27.53
CA THR A 104 -16.41 4.51 27.95
C THR A 104 -16.76 3.33 27.04
N ILE A 105 -15.89 3.00 26.08
CA ILE A 105 -16.13 1.92 25.13
C ILE A 105 -16.36 0.60 25.87
N THR A 106 -17.61 0.14 25.89
CA THR A 106 -17.96 -1.20 26.40
C THR A 106 -17.53 -2.26 25.38
N LYS A 107 -17.21 -3.47 25.84
CA LYS A 107 -16.89 -4.62 24.96
C LYS A 107 -17.94 -4.84 23.85
N ARG A 108 -19.23 -4.59 24.12
CA ARG A 108 -20.31 -4.68 23.13
C ARG A 108 -20.16 -3.65 22.00
N HIS A 109 -19.86 -2.40 22.35
CA HIS A 109 -19.65 -1.31 21.40
C HIS A 109 -18.42 -1.56 20.52
N LEU A 110 -17.32 -2.05 21.12
CA LEU A 110 -16.12 -2.42 20.38
C LEU A 110 -16.41 -3.51 19.34
N ARG A 111 -17.11 -4.60 19.73
CA ARG A 111 -17.47 -5.66 18.79
C ARG A 111 -18.31 -5.17 17.62
N LEU A 112 -19.29 -4.29 17.89
CA LEU A 112 -20.14 -3.73 16.83
C LEU A 112 -19.35 -2.81 15.87
N LEU A 113 -18.35 -2.07 16.39
CA LEU A 113 -17.44 -1.28 15.57
C LEU A 113 -16.56 -2.18 14.70
N LEU A 114 -16.01 -3.26 15.26
CA LEU A 114 -15.24 -4.26 14.50
C LEU A 114 -16.09 -4.94 13.42
N PHE A 115 -17.34 -5.31 13.71
CA PHE A 115 -18.27 -5.86 12.70
C PHE A 115 -18.49 -4.88 11.55
N SER A 116 -18.68 -3.59 11.86
CA SER A 116 -18.88 -2.56 10.84
C SER A 116 -17.64 -2.38 9.97
N PHE A 117 -16.46 -2.41 10.58
CA PHE A 117 -15.17 -2.37 9.88
C PHE A 117 -14.97 -3.59 8.96
N ILE A 118 -15.17 -4.80 9.48
CA ILE A 118 -15.05 -6.06 8.72
C ILE A 118 -16.02 -6.05 7.54
N ALA A 119 -17.25 -5.58 7.73
CA ALA A 119 -18.22 -5.44 6.65
C ALA A 119 -17.72 -4.50 5.55
N GLY A 120 -17.12 -3.36 5.91
CA GLY A 120 -16.50 -2.45 4.94
C GLY A 120 -15.38 -3.11 4.15
N CYS A 121 -14.48 -3.84 4.82
CA CYS A 121 -13.41 -4.58 4.16
C CYS A 121 -13.98 -5.66 3.22
N ALA A 122 -15.05 -6.34 3.63
CA ALA A 122 -15.67 -7.39 2.82
C ALA A 122 -16.29 -6.82 1.54
N VAL A 123 -16.90 -5.63 1.63
CA VAL A 123 -17.41 -4.90 0.44
C VAL A 123 -16.26 -4.52 -0.49
N ALA A 124 -15.15 -3.99 0.05
CA ALA A 124 -13.98 -3.63 -0.76
C ALA A 124 -13.40 -4.84 -1.51
N VAL A 125 -13.22 -5.97 -0.82
CA VAL A 125 -12.73 -7.23 -1.40
C VAL A 125 -13.70 -7.79 -2.44
N SER A 126 -15.00 -7.75 -2.15
CA SER A 126 -16.01 -8.25 -3.08
C SER A 126 -16.01 -7.45 -4.38
N ALA A 127 -15.90 -6.12 -4.29
CA ALA A 127 -15.80 -5.26 -5.47
C ALA A 127 -14.54 -5.59 -6.29
N GLY A 128 -13.39 -5.80 -5.64
CA GLY A 128 -12.15 -6.19 -6.33
C GLY A 128 -12.26 -7.53 -7.05
N TYR A 129 -12.86 -8.55 -6.43
CA TYR A 129 -13.10 -9.84 -7.12
C TYR A 129 -14.09 -9.72 -8.28
N LEU A 130 -15.11 -8.87 -8.18
CA LEU A 130 -16.04 -8.61 -9.28
C LEU A 130 -15.36 -7.93 -10.47
N ALA A 131 -14.41 -7.02 -10.21
CA ALA A 131 -13.56 -6.44 -11.25
C ALA A 131 -12.65 -7.50 -11.89
N MET A 132 -12.01 -8.35 -11.07
CA MET A 132 -11.20 -9.47 -11.57
C MET A 132 -12.00 -10.47 -12.43
N ALA A 133 -13.29 -10.65 -12.15
CA ALA A 133 -14.18 -11.50 -12.93
C ALA A 133 -14.67 -10.86 -14.24
N GLY A 134 -14.27 -9.62 -14.56
CA GLY A 134 -14.69 -8.88 -15.74
C GLY A 134 -16.16 -8.44 -15.71
N ILE A 135 -16.82 -8.50 -14.55
CA ILE A 135 -18.23 -8.08 -14.38
C ILE A 135 -18.30 -6.55 -14.22
N TRP A 136 -17.24 -5.95 -13.69
CA TRP A 136 -17.12 -4.50 -13.51
C TRP A 136 -16.31 -3.89 -14.67
N PRO A 137 -16.75 -2.77 -15.27
CA PRO A 137 -16.11 -2.16 -16.44
C PRO A 137 -14.85 -1.36 -16.03
N VAL A 138 -13.87 -2.03 -15.44
CA VAL A 138 -12.55 -1.47 -15.11
C VAL A 138 -11.51 -2.40 -15.73
N GLU A 139 -10.66 -1.84 -16.59
CA GLU A 139 -9.48 -2.51 -17.11
C GLU A 139 -8.50 -2.73 -15.93
N VAL A 140 -8.14 -3.99 -15.69
CA VAL A 140 -7.21 -4.38 -14.63
C VAL A 140 -5.92 -4.79 -15.34
N ASP A 141 -5.01 -3.83 -15.50
CA ASP A 141 -3.71 -4.06 -16.12
C ASP A 141 -2.68 -4.51 -15.08
N ASP A 142 -2.75 -3.98 -13.86
CA ASP A 142 -1.91 -4.39 -12.72
C ASP A 142 -2.77 -4.99 -11.59
N SER A 143 -2.21 -5.96 -10.87
CA SER A 143 -2.78 -6.56 -9.66
C SER A 143 -3.12 -5.52 -8.58
N ARG A 144 -2.47 -4.34 -8.62
CA ARG A 144 -2.74 -3.21 -7.72
C ARG A 144 -4.05 -2.50 -8.02
N ASP A 145 -4.57 -2.60 -9.23
CA ASP A 145 -5.80 -1.94 -9.67
C ASP A 145 -7.06 -2.64 -9.13
N LEU A 146 -6.89 -3.86 -8.59
CA LEU A 146 -7.93 -4.55 -7.81
C LEU A 146 -8.39 -3.74 -6.59
N ALA A 147 -7.57 -2.79 -6.12
CA ALA A 147 -7.91 -1.88 -5.03
C ALA A 147 -8.76 -0.67 -5.51
N LEU A 148 -10.01 -0.95 -5.91
CA LEU A 148 -10.89 0.02 -6.60
C LEU A 148 -11.21 1.30 -5.80
N PHE A 149 -11.35 1.19 -4.48
CA PHE A 149 -11.82 2.30 -3.65
C PHE A 149 -10.70 3.14 -3.06
N VAL A 150 -9.56 2.53 -2.79
CA VAL A 150 -8.44 3.15 -2.08
C VAL A 150 -7.15 2.50 -2.52
N GLN A 151 -6.06 3.26 -2.55
CA GLN A 151 -4.72 2.78 -2.92
C GLN A 151 -4.38 1.42 -2.30
N ALA A 152 -3.82 0.51 -3.11
CA ALA A 152 -3.53 -0.88 -2.73
C ALA A 152 -2.77 -1.03 -1.41
N ILE A 153 -1.77 -0.17 -1.14
CA ILE A 153 -1.01 -0.17 0.11
C ILE A 153 -1.93 0.12 1.31
N ARG A 154 -2.82 1.12 1.21
CA ARG A 154 -3.74 1.47 2.29
C ARG A 154 -4.75 0.36 2.53
N LEU A 155 -5.33 -0.17 1.46
CA LEU A 155 -6.26 -1.30 1.55
C LEU A 155 -5.59 -2.51 2.20
N SER A 156 -4.33 -2.80 1.86
CA SER A 156 -3.56 -3.90 2.44
C SER A 156 -3.42 -3.81 3.97
N VAL A 157 -3.16 -2.61 4.50
CA VAL A 157 -3.08 -2.39 5.96
C VAL A 157 -4.45 -2.55 6.61
N LEU A 158 -5.51 -2.03 5.98
CA LEU A 158 -6.88 -2.16 6.48
C LEU A 158 -7.36 -3.62 6.48
N LEU A 159 -7.03 -4.39 5.44
CA LEU A 159 -7.32 -5.81 5.35
C LEU A 159 -6.60 -6.60 6.43
N ASN A 160 -5.32 -6.32 6.68
CA ASN A 160 -4.60 -6.91 7.81
C ASN A 160 -5.34 -6.71 9.13
N PHE A 161 -5.70 -5.46 9.46
CA PHE A 161 -6.47 -5.19 10.66
C PHE A 161 -7.83 -5.93 10.68
N GLY A 162 -8.51 -6.00 9.54
CA GLY A 162 -9.79 -6.69 9.38
C GLY A 162 -9.69 -8.20 9.56
N ILE A 163 -8.68 -8.84 8.97
CA ILE A 163 -8.42 -10.28 9.05
C ILE A 163 -8.18 -10.70 10.50
N PHE A 164 -7.26 -10.01 11.20
CA PHE A 164 -6.95 -10.35 12.59
C PHE A 164 -8.10 -10.01 13.54
N SER A 165 -8.86 -8.95 13.25
CA SER A 165 -10.09 -8.64 14.00
C SER A 165 -11.17 -9.71 13.81
N ALA A 166 -11.41 -10.16 12.58
CA ALA A 166 -12.36 -11.22 12.26
C ALA A 166 -11.92 -12.57 12.86
N PHE A 167 -10.63 -12.88 12.81
CA PHE A 167 -10.05 -14.06 13.42
C PHE A 167 -10.22 -14.05 14.95
N TRP A 168 -9.86 -12.94 15.61
CA TRP A 168 -10.04 -12.79 17.05
C TRP A 168 -11.52 -12.94 17.46
N LEU A 169 -12.43 -12.33 16.71
CA LEU A 169 -13.86 -12.39 16.99
C LEU A 169 -14.47 -13.77 16.74
N SER A 170 -13.89 -14.53 15.79
CA SER A 170 -14.23 -15.94 15.54
C SER A 170 -13.83 -16.85 16.69
N LEU A 171 -12.70 -16.57 17.37
CA LEU A 171 -12.24 -17.33 18.54
C LEU A 171 -12.98 -16.95 19.83
N ASP A 172 -13.51 -15.73 19.93
CA ASP A 172 -14.23 -15.28 21.13
C ASP A 172 -15.51 -16.10 21.35
N ARG A 173 -15.53 -16.90 22.43
CA ARG A 173 -16.69 -17.71 22.82
C ARG A 173 -17.91 -16.89 23.21
N GLN A 174 -17.77 -15.60 23.44
CA GLN A 174 -18.89 -14.70 23.69
C GLN A 174 -19.48 -14.11 22.40
N THR A 175 -18.89 -14.40 21.24
CA THR A 175 -19.38 -13.93 19.94
C THR A 175 -20.50 -14.83 19.44
N GLY A 176 -21.76 -14.44 19.71
CA GLY A 176 -22.95 -14.95 19.04
C GLY A 176 -23.04 -16.47 18.84
N ARG A 177 -23.74 -16.87 17.77
CA ARG A 177 -23.90 -18.28 17.36
C ARG A 177 -22.67 -18.79 16.62
N VAL A 178 -22.45 -20.11 16.64
CA VAL A 178 -21.33 -20.78 15.94
C VAL A 178 -21.31 -20.43 14.44
N SER A 179 -22.49 -20.33 13.80
CA SER A 179 -22.60 -19.95 12.38
C SER A 179 -21.95 -18.59 12.07
N LEU A 180 -22.09 -17.60 12.96
CA LEU A 180 -21.49 -16.29 12.78
C LEU A 180 -19.96 -16.37 12.86
N ARG A 181 -19.41 -17.20 13.74
CA ARG A 181 -17.96 -17.41 13.85
C ARG A 181 -17.39 -18.07 12.60
N ILE A 182 -18.10 -19.05 12.06
CA ILE A 182 -17.72 -19.69 10.79
C ILE A 182 -17.72 -18.66 9.66
N ILE A 183 -18.75 -17.81 9.56
CA ILE A 183 -18.80 -16.73 8.56
C ILE A 183 -17.63 -15.76 8.73
N LEU A 184 -17.31 -15.36 9.96
CA LEU A 184 -16.16 -14.47 10.24
C LEU A 184 -14.83 -15.13 9.87
N ALA A 185 -14.64 -16.41 10.19
CA ALA A 185 -13.45 -17.15 9.80
C ALA A 185 -13.32 -17.27 8.28
N ALA A 186 -14.41 -17.60 7.59
CA ALA A 186 -14.44 -17.65 6.13
C ALA A 186 -14.13 -16.28 5.51
N THR A 187 -14.71 -15.21 6.07
CA THR A 187 -14.44 -13.83 5.64
C THR A 187 -12.96 -13.47 5.81
N ALA A 188 -12.34 -13.84 6.94
CA ALA A 188 -10.93 -13.63 7.19
C ALA A 188 -10.04 -14.35 6.16
N VAL A 189 -10.39 -15.59 5.79
CA VAL A 189 -9.67 -16.36 4.77
C VAL A 189 -9.80 -15.72 3.38
N VAL A 190 -11.00 -15.28 2.99
CA VAL A 190 -11.24 -14.61 1.71
C VAL A 190 -10.47 -13.29 1.62
N MET A 191 -10.47 -12.51 2.71
CA MET A 191 -9.68 -11.27 2.81
C MET A 191 -8.17 -11.54 2.74
N ALA A 192 -7.68 -12.60 3.40
CA ALA A 192 -6.28 -12.98 3.34
C ALA A 192 -5.88 -13.39 1.91
N PHE A 193 -6.69 -14.19 1.23
CA PHE A 193 -6.44 -14.54 -0.17
C PHE A 193 -6.41 -13.29 -1.07
N PHE A 194 -7.33 -12.35 -0.88
CA PHE A 194 -7.34 -11.09 -1.64
C PHE A 194 -6.09 -10.23 -1.38
N LEU A 195 -5.62 -10.19 -0.13
CA LEU A 195 -4.39 -9.47 0.23
C LEU A 195 -3.18 -9.96 -0.57
N PHE A 196 -3.05 -11.26 -0.81
CA PHE A 196 -1.97 -11.81 -1.62
C PHE A 196 -2.12 -11.49 -3.12
N ASN A 197 -3.37 -11.41 -3.62
CA ASN A 197 -3.63 -11.00 -5.00
C ASN A 197 -3.30 -9.52 -5.26
N LEU A 198 -3.25 -8.66 -4.24
CA LEU A 198 -2.83 -7.26 -4.39
C LEU A 198 -1.32 -7.07 -4.65
N LEU A 199 -0.51 -8.14 -4.53
CA LEU A 199 0.96 -8.10 -4.64
C LEU A 199 1.65 -6.97 -3.83
N SER A 200 1.03 -6.55 -2.71
CA SER A 200 1.60 -5.51 -1.84
C SER A 200 2.60 -6.10 -0.85
N VAL A 201 3.89 -5.82 -1.05
CA VAL A 201 4.97 -6.25 -0.14
C VAL A 201 4.71 -5.79 1.29
N THR A 202 4.33 -4.52 1.48
CA THR A 202 4.01 -3.97 2.81
C THR A 202 2.85 -4.72 3.47
N GLY A 203 1.82 -5.07 2.69
CA GLY A 203 0.68 -5.85 3.17
C GLY A 203 1.07 -7.22 3.68
N VAL A 204 1.90 -7.93 2.92
CA VAL A 204 2.39 -9.28 3.27
C VAL A 204 3.30 -9.23 4.50
N VAL A 205 4.23 -8.26 4.57
CA VAL A 205 5.12 -8.12 5.73
C VAL A 205 4.33 -7.88 7.02
N ILE A 206 3.35 -6.96 7.00
CA ILE A 206 2.50 -6.69 8.16
C ILE A 206 1.69 -7.93 8.55
N PHE A 207 1.18 -8.67 7.56
CA PHE A 207 0.47 -9.93 7.81
C PHE A 207 1.33 -10.93 8.57
N MET A 208 2.58 -11.12 8.14
CA MET A 208 3.51 -12.05 8.80
C MET A 208 3.86 -11.60 10.23
N ILE A 209 4.08 -10.31 10.45
CA ILE A 209 4.34 -9.76 11.79
C ILE A 209 3.16 -10.02 12.72
N LEU A 210 1.93 -9.74 12.26
CA LEU A 210 0.72 -9.94 13.06
C LEU A 210 0.43 -11.44 13.27
N LEU A 211 0.69 -12.29 12.28
CA LEU A 211 0.54 -13.74 12.39
C LEU A 211 1.51 -14.30 13.44
N GLY A 212 2.78 -13.90 13.38
CA GLY A 212 3.80 -14.29 14.34
C GLY A 212 3.51 -13.78 15.75
N GLY A 213 3.07 -12.51 15.87
CA GLY A 213 2.70 -11.88 17.14
C GLY A 213 1.48 -12.50 17.80
N THR A 214 0.43 -12.79 17.03
CA THR A 214 -0.76 -13.51 17.53
C THR A 214 -0.42 -14.94 17.91
N GLY A 215 0.38 -15.64 17.11
CA GLY A 215 0.91 -16.96 17.46
C GLY A 215 1.68 -16.96 18.78
N LEU A 216 2.57 -15.97 18.98
CA LEU A 216 3.39 -15.85 20.18
C LEU A 216 2.53 -15.58 21.41
N HIS A 217 1.56 -14.68 21.28
CA HIS A 217 0.59 -14.39 22.33
C HIS A 217 -0.20 -15.64 22.74
N MET A 218 -0.69 -16.44 21.77
CA MET A 218 -1.37 -17.71 22.05
C MET A 218 -0.43 -18.75 22.69
N ALA A 219 0.85 -18.76 22.30
CA ALA A 219 1.86 -19.64 22.88
C ALA A 219 2.13 -19.31 24.36
N MET A 220 2.15 -18.02 24.72
CA MET A 220 2.39 -17.56 26.09
C MET A 220 1.20 -17.75 27.03
N GLN A 221 -0.04 -17.64 26.53
CA GLN A 221 -1.24 -17.83 27.35
C GLN A 221 -1.59 -19.29 27.68
N GLY A 222 -0.94 -20.26 27.03
CA GLY A 222 -1.02 -21.69 27.38
C GLY A 222 -2.26 -22.44 26.88
N GLU A 223 -3.40 -21.77 26.66
CA GLU A 223 -4.65 -22.43 26.22
C GLU A 223 -4.51 -23.14 24.85
N ASN A 224 -3.70 -22.59 23.94
CA ASN A 224 -3.48 -23.13 22.59
C ASN A 224 -2.00 -23.12 22.21
N ARG A 225 -1.13 -23.54 23.13
CA ARG A 225 0.33 -23.41 22.98
C ARG A 225 0.88 -24.01 21.69
N ARG A 226 0.42 -25.20 21.30
CA ARG A 226 0.87 -25.86 20.06
C ARG A 226 0.52 -25.04 18.82
N THR A 227 -0.72 -24.61 18.71
CA THR A 227 -1.18 -23.76 17.59
C THR A 227 -0.42 -22.45 17.54
N GLY A 228 -0.20 -21.80 18.70
CA GLY A 228 0.58 -20.57 18.79
C GLY A 228 2.01 -20.74 18.28
N VAL A 229 2.71 -21.79 18.73
CA VAL A 229 4.08 -22.11 18.27
C VAL A 229 4.11 -22.39 16.76
N VAL A 230 3.16 -23.18 16.24
CA VAL A 230 3.08 -23.49 14.81
C VAL A 230 2.88 -22.21 13.99
N LEU A 231 1.98 -21.32 14.40
CA LEU A 231 1.75 -20.04 13.71
C LEU A 231 2.99 -19.14 13.75
N SER A 232 3.67 -19.02 14.90
CA SER A 232 4.90 -18.23 15.01
C SER A 232 6.03 -18.76 14.16
N VAL A 233 6.24 -20.08 14.17
CA VAL A 233 7.30 -20.73 13.38
C VAL A 233 6.98 -20.63 11.89
N ALA A 234 5.74 -20.82 11.47
CA ALA A 234 5.32 -20.66 10.09
C ALA A 234 5.55 -19.22 9.60
N ALA A 235 5.14 -18.21 10.38
CA ALA A 235 5.36 -16.81 10.04
C ALA A 235 6.86 -16.48 9.91
N ALA A 236 7.69 -16.95 10.84
CA ALA A 236 9.13 -16.76 10.81
C ALA A 236 9.80 -17.47 9.62
N ALA A 237 9.38 -18.70 9.30
CA ALA A 237 9.90 -19.46 8.17
C ALA A 237 9.56 -18.79 6.83
N ILE A 238 8.33 -18.32 6.65
CA ILE A 238 7.91 -17.62 5.43
C ILE A 238 8.66 -16.28 5.29
N MET A 239 8.82 -15.54 6.40
CA MET A 239 9.59 -14.29 6.40
C MET A 239 11.06 -14.54 6.05
N ALA A 240 11.68 -15.55 6.64
CA ALA A 240 13.05 -15.93 6.32
C ALA A 240 13.21 -16.36 4.85
N ALA A 241 12.29 -17.19 4.34
CA ALA A 241 12.28 -17.58 2.93
C ALA A 241 12.15 -16.36 2.00
N SER A 242 11.27 -15.41 2.34
CA SER A 242 11.09 -14.17 1.56
C SER A 242 12.36 -13.33 1.53
N VAL A 243 13.05 -13.20 2.66
CA VAL A 243 14.34 -12.48 2.75
C VAL A 243 15.43 -13.21 1.97
N LEU A 244 15.51 -14.54 2.05
CA LEU A 244 16.49 -15.32 1.29
C LEU A 244 16.28 -15.18 -0.23
N ILE A 245 15.04 -15.24 -0.69
CA ILE A 245 14.70 -14.97 -2.10
C ILE A 245 15.07 -13.54 -2.48
N MET A 246 14.77 -12.56 -1.62
CA MET A 246 15.14 -11.17 -1.89
C MET A 246 16.66 -10.99 -2.00
N ILE A 247 17.45 -11.63 -1.14
CA ILE A 247 18.92 -11.58 -1.19
C ILE A 247 19.45 -12.27 -2.45
N SER A 248 18.91 -13.43 -2.82
CA SER A 248 19.35 -14.13 -4.03
C SER A 248 19.01 -13.34 -5.30
N MET A 249 17.82 -12.76 -5.36
CA MET A 249 17.43 -11.87 -6.46
C MET A 249 18.29 -10.61 -6.47
N TRP A 250 18.56 -10.00 -5.33
CA TRP A 250 19.44 -8.83 -5.24
C TRP A 250 20.84 -9.11 -5.81
N GLY A 251 21.40 -10.28 -5.47
CA GLY A 251 22.68 -10.73 -6.02
C GLY A 251 22.64 -10.90 -7.54
N SER A 252 21.57 -11.47 -8.08
CA SER A 252 21.39 -11.61 -9.54
C SER A 252 21.15 -10.29 -10.25
N LEU A 253 20.49 -9.32 -9.60
CA LEU A 253 20.16 -8.02 -10.19
C LEU A 253 21.33 -7.04 -10.18
N HIS A 254 22.29 -7.20 -9.27
CA HIS A 254 23.44 -6.29 -9.13
C HIS A 254 24.75 -6.83 -9.69
N ASN A 255 24.83 -8.13 -10.00
CA ASN A 255 26.01 -8.71 -10.62
C ASN A 255 25.66 -9.12 -12.06
N PRO A 256 26.36 -8.58 -13.07
CA PRO A 256 26.13 -9.00 -14.45
C PRO A 256 26.62 -10.44 -14.65
N ASP A 257 25.96 -11.17 -15.55
CA ASP A 257 26.38 -12.54 -15.93
C ASP A 257 27.80 -12.56 -16.52
N ASP A 258 28.19 -11.50 -17.23
CA ASP A 258 29.57 -11.25 -17.67
C ASP A 258 30.24 -10.18 -16.80
N PRO A 259 31.28 -10.53 -16.02
CA PRO A 259 32.07 -9.58 -15.22
C PRO A 259 32.67 -8.41 -16.02
N ASN A 260 32.87 -8.57 -17.33
CA ASN A 260 33.43 -7.54 -18.21
C ASN A 260 32.38 -6.62 -18.84
N SER A 261 31.08 -6.90 -18.66
CA SER A 261 29.99 -6.11 -19.25
C SER A 261 30.06 -4.64 -18.82
N ASN A 262 30.46 -4.39 -17.57
CA ASN A 262 30.61 -3.05 -17.01
C ASN A 262 31.96 -2.37 -17.30
N GLY A 263 32.81 -2.99 -18.13
CA GLY A 263 34.08 -2.40 -18.54
C GLY A 263 33.89 -1.20 -19.48
N LEU A 264 34.55 -0.08 -19.17
CA LEU A 264 34.50 1.14 -20.01
C LEU A 264 35.32 0.94 -21.29
N ARG A 265 34.66 1.11 -22.44
CA ARG A 265 35.28 1.09 -23.77
C ARG A 265 35.38 2.51 -24.31
N SER A 266 36.49 2.84 -24.97
CA SER A 266 36.70 4.19 -25.51
C SER A 266 36.08 4.40 -26.90
N MET A 267 36.06 3.37 -27.74
CA MET A 267 35.61 3.45 -29.13
C MET A 267 34.75 2.25 -29.52
N THR A 268 33.77 2.49 -30.40
CA THR A 268 32.97 1.48 -31.08
C THR A 268 33.78 0.77 -32.16
N LEU A 269 33.28 -0.37 -32.66
CA LEU A 269 33.89 -1.05 -33.82
C LEU A 269 33.85 -0.20 -35.11
N SER A 270 32.91 0.75 -35.19
CA SER A 270 32.79 1.69 -36.31
C SER A 270 33.67 2.94 -36.14
N GLY A 271 34.41 3.06 -35.03
CA GLY A 271 35.36 4.14 -34.77
C GLY A 271 34.79 5.37 -34.06
N ASN A 272 33.53 5.32 -33.61
CA ASN A 272 32.91 6.41 -32.85
C ASN A 272 33.27 6.32 -31.36
N HIS A 273 33.18 7.44 -30.65
CA HIS A 273 33.42 7.47 -29.21
C HIS A 273 32.18 7.03 -28.43
N TYR A 274 32.39 6.19 -27.41
CA TYR A 274 31.34 5.94 -26.43
C TYR A 274 31.25 7.07 -25.42
N THR A 275 30.02 7.41 -25.05
CA THR A 275 29.68 8.29 -23.93
C THR A 275 29.43 7.43 -22.70
N HIS A 276 29.88 7.93 -21.54
CA HIS A 276 29.74 7.27 -20.25
C HIS A 276 29.32 8.30 -19.21
N TYR A 277 28.37 7.93 -18.37
CA TYR A 277 27.92 8.70 -17.21
C TYR A 277 28.14 7.84 -15.95
N PRO A 278 29.39 7.73 -15.45
CA PRO A 278 29.72 6.85 -14.32
C PRO A 278 29.06 7.24 -13.00
N GLU A 279 28.61 8.49 -12.88
CA GLU A 279 27.78 9.00 -11.78
C GLU A 279 26.37 8.39 -11.76
N GLU A 280 25.87 7.91 -12.90
CA GLU A 280 24.58 7.28 -13.03
C GLU A 280 24.68 5.77 -12.71
N THR A 281 24.26 5.40 -11.50
CA THR A 281 24.37 4.03 -10.97
C THR A 281 23.21 3.11 -11.34
N TYR A 282 22.43 3.48 -12.37
CA TYR A 282 21.27 2.71 -12.80
C TYR A 282 21.70 1.39 -13.46
N LEU A 283 21.11 0.28 -13.02
CA LEU A 283 21.45 -1.08 -13.44
C LEU A 283 20.25 -1.77 -14.08
N GLU A 284 20.52 -2.55 -15.13
CA GLU A 284 19.57 -3.48 -15.74
C GLU A 284 20.22 -4.87 -15.78
N ASN A 285 19.68 -5.81 -15.02
CA ASN A 285 20.23 -7.18 -14.89
C ASN A 285 21.75 -7.20 -14.60
N GLY A 286 22.20 -6.35 -13.68
CA GLY A 286 23.61 -6.21 -13.29
C GLY A 286 24.47 -5.34 -14.22
N ASN A 287 23.95 -4.90 -15.36
CA ASN A 287 24.68 -4.07 -16.32
C ASN A 287 24.37 -2.59 -16.13
N LEU A 288 25.40 -1.73 -16.12
CA LEU A 288 25.24 -0.28 -16.02
C LEU A 288 24.60 0.28 -17.29
N VAL A 289 23.53 1.04 -17.14
CA VAL A 289 22.75 1.52 -18.28
C VAL A 289 23.51 2.60 -19.06
N TRP A 290 24.11 3.55 -18.36
CA TRP A 290 24.65 4.77 -18.96
C TRP A 290 26.15 4.73 -19.25
N ILE A 291 26.69 3.53 -19.48
CA ILE A 291 28.07 3.33 -19.96
C ILE A 291 28.07 2.65 -21.32
N ASN A 292 29.14 2.86 -22.08
CA ASN A 292 29.31 2.32 -23.43
C ASN A 292 28.13 2.70 -24.36
N VAL A 293 27.69 3.98 -24.32
CA VAL A 293 26.55 4.45 -25.13
C VAL A 293 27.04 5.27 -26.32
N CYS A 294 26.65 4.88 -27.53
CA CYS A 294 26.89 5.63 -28.75
C CYS A 294 25.55 5.97 -29.43
N GLU A 295 24.95 7.09 -29.03
CA GLU A 295 23.62 7.49 -29.52
C GLU A 295 23.55 7.70 -31.03
N GLU A 296 24.63 8.18 -31.66
CA GLU A 296 24.71 8.35 -33.11
C GLU A 296 24.44 7.03 -33.85
N GLU A 297 25.11 5.98 -33.43
CA GLU A 297 24.98 4.65 -34.03
C GLU A 297 23.63 4.01 -33.70
N LEU A 298 23.18 4.13 -32.44
CA LEU A 298 21.88 3.62 -32.01
C LEU A 298 20.75 4.25 -32.81
N ARG A 299 20.74 5.57 -32.94
CA ARG A 299 19.74 6.34 -33.69
C ARG A 299 19.71 5.91 -35.15
N THR A 300 20.88 5.78 -35.77
CA THR A 300 21.00 5.42 -37.18
C THR A 300 20.50 4.01 -37.43
N GLU A 301 20.96 3.03 -36.65
CA GLU A 301 20.58 1.62 -36.86
C GLU A 301 19.16 1.30 -36.40
N TRP A 302 18.66 1.95 -35.33
CA TRP A 302 17.28 1.76 -34.89
C TRP A 302 16.29 2.20 -35.95
N ASN A 303 16.46 3.40 -36.49
CA ASN A 303 15.58 3.96 -37.52
C ASN A 303 15.61 3.17 -38.85
N ARG A 304 16.59 2.28 -39.05
CA ARG A 304 16.64 1.36 -40.20
C ARG A 304 15.84 0.09 -39.98
N ARG A 305 15.61 -0.30 -38.72
CA ARG A 305 15.01 -1.59 -38.35
C ARG A 305 13.58 -1.46 -37.81
N SER A 306 13.29 -0.38 -37.09
CA SER A 306 12.00 -0.11 -36.45
C SER A 306 11.14 0.81 -37.31
N SER A 307 9.83 0.71 -37.12
CA SER A 307 8.86 1.65 -37.72
C SER A 307 8.71 2.94 -36.91
N MET A 308 9.13 2.92 -35.64
CA MET A 308 9.11 4.04 -34.71
C MET A 308 10.45 4.76 -34.70
N SER A 309 10.40 6.09 -34.60
CA SER A 309 11.60 6.92 -34.58
C SER A 309 12.33 6.78 -33.25
N TYR A 310 13.66 6.79 -33.27
CA TYR A 310 14.49 6.82 -32.07
C TYR A 310 14.11 7.94 -31.09
N ASP A 311 13.70 9.11 -31.59
CA ASP A 311 13.29 10.27 -30.78
C ASP A 311 11.79 10.34 -30.49
N SER A 312 11.01 9.31 -30.85
CA SER A 312 9.59 9.26 -30.52
C SER A 312 9.34 8.69 -29.12
N LEU A 313 8.07 8.71 -28.72
CA LEU A 313 7.62 7.95 -27.56
C LEU A 313 7.31 6.51 -27.96
N ASP A 314 7.51 5.57 -27.04
CA ASP A 314 7.03 4.20 -27.15
C ASP A 314 5.50 4.12 -26.98
N HIS A 315 4.91 2.94 -27.15
CA HIS A 315 3.47 2.74 -27.00
C HIS A 315 2.92 3.07 -25.60
N THR A 316 3.79 3.10 -24.59
CA THR A 316 3.46 3.43 -23.20
C THR A 316 3.70 4.90 -22.85
N GLY A 317 4.19 5.70 -23.80
CA GLY A 317 4.46 7.12 -23.63
C GLY A 317 5.82 7.46 -23.02
N ASN A 318 6.75 6.50 -22.88
CA ASN A 318 8.13 6.78 -22.45
C ASN A 318 9.01 7.13 -23.66
N GLU A 319 10.17 7.76 -23.42
CA GLU A 319 11.13 8.05 -24.48
C GLU A 319 11.74 6.76 -25.04
N LEU A 320 11.51 6.47 -26.33
CA LEU A 320 11.94 5.23 -26.96
C LEU A 320 13.45 5.01 -26.86
N ARG A 321 14.25 6.07 -27.02
CA ARG A 321 15.71 6.03 -26.84
C ARG A 321 16.12 5.44 -25.49
N VAL A 322 15.40 5.76 -24.41
CA VAL A 322 15.71 5.30 -23.05
C VAL A 322 15.29 3.83 -22.92
N THR A 323 14.13 3.47 -23.45
CA THR A 323 13.65 2.08 -23.49
C THR A 323 14.65 1.18 -24.23
N LEU A 324 15.13 1.61 -25.41
CA LEU A 324 16.15 0.90 -26.19
C LEU A 324 17.48 0.73 -25.43
N ILE A 325 18.01 1.83 -24.86
CA ILE A 325 19.27 1.79 -24.11
C ILE A 325 19.15 0.83 -22.91
N ARG A 326 18.04 0.88 -22.16
CA ARG A 326 17.77 -0.02 -21.04
C ARG A 326 17.62 -1.48 -21.50
N TYR A 327 16.94 -1.74 -22.61
CA TYR A 327 16.78 -3.09 -23.15
C TYR A 327 18.11 -3.71 -23.59
N ILE A 328 18.95 -2.96 -24.30
CA ILE A 328 20.30 -3.42 -24.68
C ILE A 328 21.17 -3.65 -23.43
N SER A 329 21.03 -2.79 -22.42
CA SER A 329 21.69 -2.97 -21.12
C SER A 329 21.23 -4.25 -20.43
N TYR A 330 19.94 -4.56 -20.46
CA TYR A 330 19.39 -5.80 -19.89
C TYR A 330 20.00 -7.06 -20.53
N ILE A 331 20.22 -7.04 -21.85
CA ILE A 331 20.91 -8.13 -22.59
C ILE A 331 22.40 -8.21 -22.22
N GLY A 332 23.02 -7.09 -21.83
CA GLY A 332 24.43 -7.02 -21.47
C GLY A 332 25.37 -6.66 -22.63
N TYR A 333 24.86 -5.98 -23.67
CA TYR A 333 25.69 -5.50 -24.77
C TYR A 333 26.08 -4.02 -24.63
N PRO A 334 27.22 -3.59 -25.22
CA PRO A 334 27.51 -2.18 -25.47
C PRO A 334 26.42 -1.57 -26.36
N LYS A 335 26.05 -0.30 -26.12
CA LYS A 335 24.88 0.31 -26.78
C LYS A 335 25.34 1.03 -28.04
N ASP A 336 25.54 0.25 -29.09
CA ASP A 336 26.03 0.67 -30.40
C ASP A 336 25.24 0.01 -31.55
N SER A 337 25.69 0.26 -32.78
CA SER A 337 25.10 -0.28 -34.01
C SER A 337 25.05 -1.82 -34.02
N VAL A 338 26.08 -2.48 -33.47
CA VAL A 338 26.18 -3.94 -33.45
C VAL A 338 25.13 -4.54 -32.53
N ALA A 339 24.92 -3.95 -31.35
CA ALA A 339 23.86 -4.39 -30.46
C ALA A 339 22.49 -4.28 -31.12
N VAL A 340 22.18 -3.15 -31.77
CA VAL A 340 20.90 -2.98 -32.50
C VAL A 340 20.76 -3.97 -33.65
N SER A 341 21.84 -4.27 -34.37
CA SER A 341 21.84 -5.28 -35.44
C SER A 341 21.58 -6.70 -34.92
N SER A 342 21.95 -6.99 -33.67
CA SER A 342 21.77 -8.30 -33.04
C SER A 342 20.34 -8.55 -32.54
N LEU A 343 19.51 -7.51 -32.40
CA LEU A 343 18.14 -7.64 -31.90
C LEU A 343 17.26 -8.51 -32.82
N SER A 344 16.46 -9.40 -32.26
CA SER A 344 15.45 -10.14 -33.02
C SER A 344 14.23 -9.26 -33.34
N LYS A 345 13.32 -9.75 -34.18
CA LYS A 345 12.04 -9.04 -34.43
C LYS A 345 11.21 -8.88 -33.16
N LYS A 346 11.20 -9.91 -32.31
CA LYS A 346 10.50 -9.88 -31.03
C LYS A 346 11.11 -8.84 -30.07
N ASP A 347 12.43 -8.66 -30.12
CA ASP A 347 13.08 -7.64 -29.30
C ASP A 347 12.66 -6.23 -29.74
N ILE A 348 12.55 -5.99 -31.04
CA ILE A 348 12.06 -4.70 -31.57
C ILE A 348 10.62 -4.45 -31.12
N GLU A 349 9.73 -5.45 -31.26
CA GLU A 349 8.33 -5.37 -30.81
C GLU A 349 8.20 -5.17 -29.29
N ASN A 350 9.17 -5.61 -28.49
CA ASN A 350 9.16 -5.38 -27.04
C ASN A 350 9.64 -3.96 -26.64
N ILE A 351 10.38 -3.29 -27.53
CA ILE A 351 10.96 -1.95 -27.30
C ILE A 351 10.04 -0.85 -27.84
N GLU A 352 9.34 -1.12 -28.94
CA GLU A 352 8.24 -0.29 -29.48
C GLU A 352 7.06 -0.26 -28.50
#